data_AF-A0A1F8H6B7-F1
#
_entry.id   AF-A0A1F8H6B7-F1
#
_cell.length_a   1.000
_cell.length_b   1.000
_cell.length_c   1.000
_cell.angle_alpha   90.00
_cell.angle_beta   90.00
_cell.angle_gamma   90.00
#
_symmetry.space_group_name_H-M   'P 1'
#
loop_
_entity.id
_entity.type
_entity.pdbx_description
1 polymer ?
#
loop_
_entity_poly.entity_id
_entity_poly.type
_entity_poly.pdbx_seq_one_letter_code
_entity_poly.pdbx_strand_id
1 'polypeptide(L)'
;MSLTNWKMLNIGPTLDNIVFNLYNIGPFAKYNMADIGRFTDNLNEEVPVAVKVASFIISISLAALLIKLVAQKNALGKPAKTEEVKSQATLSPVKEGPYLARWQEILRHMNSVKDSEWKFAIIEADNLLDQVLTKAGFPGESLGEKLMNLKAGELQNLQGLWDAHKTRNIIAHETNYSLRYAQARQTIESFQKALKELRAI
;
A
#
# COMPACT_ATOMS: atom_id res chain seq x y z
N MET A 1 -12.49 -47.48 -10.16
CA MET A 1 -13.08 -46.76 -11.32
C MET A 1 -13.80 -45.55 -10.74
N SER A 2 -13.44 -44.28 -10.95
CA SER A 2 -12.59 -43.60 -11.93
C SER A 2 -11.94 -42.41 -11.19
N LEU A 3 -10.61 -42.26 -11.32
CA LEU A 3 -9.90 -41.06 -10.87
C LEU A 3 -10.16 -39.98 -11.92
N THR A 4 -10.95 -38.97 -11.59
CA THR A 4 -11.10 -37.80 -12.47
C THR A 4 -9.78 -37.03 -12.49
N ASN A 5 -9.24 -37.02 -13.70
CA ASN A 5 -7.93 -36.61 -14.13
C ASN A 5 -7.82 -35.06 -14.08
N TRP A 6 -7.28 -34.50 -13.00
CA TRP A 6 -7.05 -33.06 -12.84
C TRP A 6 -5.85 -32.53 -13.63
N LYS A 7 -5.08 -33.42 -14.27
CA LYS A 7 -3.86 -33.11 -15.06
C LYS A 7 -4.09 -32.32 -16.36
N MET A 8 -5.32 -31.90 -16.67
CA MET A 8 -5.61 -31.21 -17.95
C MET A 8 -5.85 -29.70 -17.84
N LEU A 9 -5.83 -29.12 -16.64
CA LEU A 9 -5.80 -27.65 -16.51
C LEU A 9 -4.33 -27.23 -16.41
N ASN A 10 -3.72 -26.88 -17.55
CA ASN A 10 -2.41 -26.26 -17.62
C ASN A 10 -2.51 -24.79 -17.11
N ILE A 11 -2.73 -24.66 -15.81
CA ILE A 11 -2.52 -23.41 -15.07
C ILE A 11 -1.02 -23.34 -14.78
N GLY A 12 -0.36 -22.30 -15.29
CA GLY A 12 1.10 -22.21 -15.37
C GLY A 12 1.86 -22.34 -14.02
N PRO A 13 3.21 -22.34 -14.08
CA PRO A 13 4.12 -22.72 -12.99
C PRO A 13 4.03 -21.86 -11.72
N THR A 14 3.17 -20.84 -11.68
CA THR A 14 2.97 -19.96 -10.53
C THR A 14 2.04 -20.58 -9.49
N LEU A 15 0.99 -21.31 -9.88
CA LEU A 15 0.06 -21.89 -8.90
C LEU A 15 0.63 -23.16 -8.26
N ASP A 16 1.34 -23.99 -9.02
CA ASP A 16 2.04 -25.16 -8.49
C ASP A 16 3.11 -24.77 -7.46
N ASN A 17 3.83 -23.68 -7.71
CA ASN A 17 4.80 -23.15 -6.76
C ASN A 17 4.15 -22.56 -5.51
N ILE A 18 3.00 -21.87 -5.63
CA ILE A 18 2.28 -21.33 -4.46
C ILE A 18 1.75 -22.47 -3.58
N VAL A 19 1.13 -23.50 -4.18
CA VAL A 19 0.59 -24.66 -3.46
C VAL A 19 1.71 -25.46 -2.80
N PHE A 20 2.84 -25.66 -3.50
CA PHE A 20 4.01 -26.33 -2.95
C PHE A 20 4.64 -25.55 -1.78
N ASN A 21 4.69 -24.22 -1.88
CA ASN A 21 5.27 -23.38 -0.82
C ASN A 21 4.37 -23.35 0.42
N LEU A 22 3.03 -23.30 0.25
CA LEU A 22 2.06 -23.36 1.35
C LEU A 22 2.12 -24.67 2.14
N TYR A 23 2.46 -25.79 1.49
CA TYR A 23 2.65 -27.08 2.16
C TYR A 23 3.89 -27.10 3.07
N ASN A 24 4.86 -26.21 2.83
CA ASN A 24 6.17 -26.21 3.48
C ASN A 24 6.35 -25.12 4.55
N ILE A 25 5.37 -24.22 4.70
CA ILE A 25 5.27 -23.28 5.82
C ILE A 25 4.52 -24.03 6.93
N GLY A 26 5.06 -24.06 8.15
CA GLY A 26 4.47 -24.80 9.28
C GLY A 26 3.03 -24.36 9.65
N PRO A 27 2.60 -24.64 10.88
CA PRO A 27 1.51 -25.57 11.27
C PRO A 27 0.52 -26.15 10.23
N PHE A 28 0.44 -25.67 8.98
CA PHE A 28 -0.60 -26.07 8.02
C PHE A 28 -0.31 -27.38 7.27
N ALA A 29 0.94 -27.82 7.21
CA ALA A 29 1.35 -29.11 6.60
C ALA A 29 0.68 -30.35 7.23
N LYS A 30 0.13 -30.22 8.44
CA LYS A 30 -0.47 -31.33 9.21
C LYS A 30 -1.93 -31.61 8.86
N TYR A 31 -2.60 -30.72 8.14
CA TYR A 31 -4.00 -30.90 7.76
C TYR A 31 -4.05 -31.40 6.32
N ASN A 32 -4.36 -32.68 6.14
CA ASN A 32 -4.57 -33.19 4.79
C ASN A 32 -5.99 -32.81 4.30
N MET A 33 -6.25 -32.87 2.99
CA MET A 33 -7.55 -32.54 2.42
C MET A 33 -8.72 -33.39 2.96
N ALA A 34 -8.45 -34.60 3.43
CA ALA A 34 -9.42 -35.45 4.12
C ALA A 34 -9.69 -35.00 5.57
N ASP A 35 -8.76 -34.35 6.26
CA ASP A 35 -9.00 -33.75 7.57
C ASP A 35 -9.92 -32.53 7.45
N ILE A 36 -9.75 -31.74 6.37
CA ILE A 36 -10.65 -30.64 6.02
C ILE A 36 -12.05 -31.19 5.68
N GLY A 37 -12.12 -32.29 4.90
CA GLY A 37 -13.38 -32.97 4.58
C GLY A 37 -14.12 -33.52 5.80
N ARG A 38 -13.42 -34.19 6.72
CA ARG A 38 -14.01 -34.71 7.97
C ARG A 38 -14.52 -33.60 8.89
N PHE A 39 -13.82 -32.46 8.92
CA PHE A 39 -14.29 -31.28 9.64
C PHE A 39 -15.59 -30.73 9.02
N THR A 40 -15.67 -30.64 7.70
CA THR A 40 -16.90 -30.18 7.02
C THR A 40 -18.07 -31.15 7.18
N ASP A 41 -17.80 -32.46 7.22
CA ASP A 41 -18.83 -33.49 7.41
C ASP A 41 -19.37 -33.47 8.86
N ASN A 42 -18.48 -33.35 9.86
CA ASN A 42 -18.89 -33.21 11.27
C ASN A 42 -19.69 -31.92 11.54
N LEU A 43 -19.35 -30.82 10.86
CA LEU A 43 -20.14 -29.58 10.91
C LEU A 43 -21.54 -29.75 10.29
N ASN A 44 -21.74 -30.75 9.43
CA ASN A 44 -23.03 -31.01 8.81
C ASN A 44 -23.99 -31.81 9.69
N GLU A 45 -23.47 -32.72 10.52
CA GLU A 45 -24.30 -33.53 11.41
C GLU A 45 -24.54 -32.92 12.80
N GLU A 46 -23.58 -32.18 13.37
CA GLU A 46 -23.70 -31.70 14.76
C GLU A 46 -24.22 -30.26 14.90
N VAL A 47 -24.12 -29.43 13.85
CA VAL A 47 -24.44 -28.01 13.93
C VAL A 47 -25.84 -27.73 13.37
N PRO A 48 -26.79 -27.23 14.19
CA PRO A 48 -28.12 -26.88 13.72
C PRO A 48 -28.06 -25.87 12.57
N VAL A 49 -28.97 -26.02 11.60
CA VAL A 49 -29.09 -25.12 10.43
C VAL A 49 -29.17 -23.65 10.86
N ALA A 50 -29.82 -23.37 11.99
CA ALA A 50 -29.92 -22.02 12.57
C ALA A 50 -28.55 -21.38 12.85
N VAL A 51 -27.56 -22.13 13.32
CA VAL A 51 -26.21 -21.61 13.61
C VAL A 51 -25.46 -21.27 12.32
N LYS A 52 -25.65 -22.07 11.27
CA LYS A 52 -25.06 -21.80 9.93
C LYS A 52 -25.68 -20.56 9.29
N VAL A 53 -27.00 -20.40 9.40
CA VAL A 53 -27.70 -19.21 8.92
C VAL A 53 -27.25 -17.97 9.71
N ALA A 54 -27.13 -18.08 11.03
CA ALA A 54 -26.65 -17.00 11.87
C ALA A 54 -25.20 -16.60 11.53
N SER A 55 -24.29 -17.55 11.33
CA SER A 55 -22.90 -17.25 10.96
C SER A 55 -22.80 -16.59 9.57
N PHE A 56 -23.64 -17.00 8.62
CA PHE A 56 -23.73 -16.34 7.31
C PHE A 56 -24.23 -14.89 7.41
N ILE A 57 -25.27 -14.65 8.23
CA ILE A 57 -25.80 -13.30 8.49
C ILE A 57 -24.74 -12.43 9.18
N ILE A 58 -24.04 -12.96 10.18
CA ILE A 58 -22.96 -12.26 10.88
C ILE A 58 -21.83 -11.91 9.91
N SER A 59 -21.44 -12.86 9.05
CA SER A 59 -20.41 -12.64 8.03
C SER A 59 -20.79 -11.52 7.05
N ILE A 60 -22.03 -11.53 6.53
CA ILE A 60 -22.54 -10.46 5.66
C ILE A 60 -22.56 -9.12 6.40
N SER A 61 -22.98 -9.11 7.66
CA SER A 61 -23.06 -7.90 8.48
C SER A 61 -21.67 -7.30 8.72
N LEU A 62 -20.68 -8.14 9.03
CA LEU A 62 -19.28 -7.73 9.19
C LEU A 62 -18.69 -7.22 7.86
N ALA A 63 -18.96 -7.90 6.74
CA ALA A 63 -18.52 -7.46 5.43
C ALA A 63 -19.12 -6.09 5.06
N ALA A 64 -20.42 -5.90 5.28
CA ALA A 64 -21.10 -4.62 5.04
C ALA A 64 -20.53 -3.49 5.93
N LEU A 65 -20.22 -3.79 7.20
CA LEU A 65 -19.58 -2.84 8.11
C LEU A 65 -18.18 -2.44 7.63
N LEU A 66 -17.36 -3.40 7.20
CA LEU A 66 -16.04 -3.14 6.64
C LEU A 66 -16.11 -2.26 5.39
N ILE A 67 -17.03 -2.57 4.46
CA ILE A 67 -17.28 -1.75 3.27
C ILE A 67 -17.64 -0.32 3.67
N LYS A 68 -18.51 -0.15 4.68
CA LYS A 68 -18.91 1.18 5.17
C LYS A 68 -17.72 1.96 5.75
N LEU A 69 -16.87 1.32 6.55
CA LEU A 69 -15.69 1.96 7.14
C LEU A 69 -14.68 2.39 6.07
N VAL A 70 -14.44 1.56 5.06
CA VAL A 70 -13.58 1.89 3.91
C VAL A 70 -14.21 3.01 3.07
N ALA A 71 -15.50 2.91 2.78
CA ALA A 71 -16.23 3.93 2.03
C ALA A 71 -16.29 5.28 2.76
N GLN A 72 -16.31 5.28 4.10
CA GLN A 72 -16.32 6.52 4.90
C GLN A 72 -14.97 7.26 4.83
N LYS A 73 -13.85 6.54 4.78
CA LYS A 73 -12.53 7.14 4.50
C LYS A 73 -12.47 7.72 3.08
N ASN A 74 -13.09 7.04 2.11
CA ASN A 74 -13.18 7.51 0.73
C ASN A 74 -14.22 8.63 0.54
N ALA A 75 -15.19 8.76 1.46
CA ALA A 75 -16.19 9.82 1.47
C ALA A 75 -15.69 11.15 2.07
N LEU A 76 -14.58 11.13 2.83
CA LEU A 76 -13.78 12.31 3.18
C LEU A 76 -12.88 12.80 2.04
N GLY A 77 -12.94 12.13 0.88
CA GLY A 77 -12.36 12.57 -0.39
C GLY A 77 -13.41 12.95 -1.43
N LYS A 78 -14.67 13.19 -1.05
CA LYS A 78 -15.65 13.74 -1.99
C LYS A 78 -15.32 15.22 -2.23
N PRO A 79 -14.95 15.63 -3.46
CA PRO A 79 -14.85 17.04 -3.77
C PRO A 79 -16.24 17.64 -3.61
N ALA A 80 -16.39 18.47 -2.58
CA ALA A 80 -17.55 19.33 -2.46
C ALA A 80 -17.60 20.20 -3.72
N LYS A 81 -18.69 20.03 -4.47
CA LYS A 81 -19.30 20.95 -5.43
C LYS A 81 -18.35 21.92 -6.12
N THR A 82 -18.22 21.72 -7.43
CA THR A 82 -17.99 22.75 -8.43
C THR A 82 -18.87 23.98 -8.16
N GLU A 83 -18.32 24.96 -7.46
CA GLU A 83 -18.79 26.34 -7.56
C GLU A 83 -17.93 27.00 -8.63
N GLU A 84 -18.58 27.36 -9.74
CA GLU A 84 -18.02 28.21 -10.77
C GLU A 84 -17.68 29.58 -10.17
N VAL A 85 -16.45 29.75 -9.70
CA VAL A 85 -15.88 31.08 -9.52
C VAL A 85 -15.28 31.51 -10.86
N LYS A 86 -16.11 32.12 -11.70
CA LYS A 86 -15.64 33.14 -12.64
C LYS A 86 -14.95 34.23 -11.82
N SER A 87 -13.62 34.29 -11.88
CA SER A 87 -12.91 35.54 -11.64
C SER A 87 -11.62 35.58 -12.45
N GLN A 88 -11.76 36.30 -13.57
CA GLN A 88 -10.80 37.13 -14.28
C GLN A 88 -9.30 36.86 -14.15
N ALA A 89 -8.71 36.76 -15.35
CA ALA A 89 -7.29 36.84 -15.63
C ALA A 89 -6.65 38.11 -15.04
N THR A 90 -5.59 37.90 -14.25
CA THR A 90 -4.43 38.79 -14.17
C THR A 90 -3.19 37.91 -14.31
N LEU A 91 -2.36 38.22 -15.30
CA LEU A 91 -1.11 37.51 -15.60
C LEU A 91 -0.03 37.86 -14.56
N SER A 92 0.50 36.85 -13.82
CA SER A 92 1.86 36.69 -13.22
C SER A 92 1.84 35.93 -11.88
N PRO A 93 2.96 35.28 -11.45
CA PRO A 93 3.72 34.16 -12.03
C PRO A 93 3.26 32.79 -11.49
N VAL A 94 3.83 31.69 -12.00
CA VAL A 94 3.55 30.27 -11.69
C VAL A 94 2.86 30.01 -10.34
N LYS A 95 1.56 29.68 -10.38
CA LYS A 95 0.76 29.24 -9.24
C LYS A 95 1.35 27.93 -8.71
N GLU A 96 1.99 27.98 -7.55
CA GLU A 96 2.57 26.81 -6.87
C GLU A 96 1.52 25.70 -6.74
N GLY A 97 1.82 24.51 -7.27
CA GLY A 97 0.92 23.36 -7.16
C GLY A 97 0.80 22.88 -5.70
N PRO A 98 -0.28 22.16 -5.32
CA PRO A 98 -0.50 21.70 -3.94
C PRO A 98 0.63 20.83 -3.37
N TYR A 99 1.44 20.20 -4.24
CA TYR A 99 2.59 19.39 -3.83
C TYR A 99 3.82 20.22 -3.46
N LEU A 100 4.01 21.39 -4.05
CA LEU A 100 5.15 22.25 -3.77
C LEU A 100 5.07 22.81 -2.35
N ALA A 101 3.90 23.26 -1.92
CA ALA A 101 3.69 23.73 -0.54
C ALA A 101 3.95 22.62 0.50
N ARG A 102 3.47 21.39 0.25
CA ARG A 102 3.75 20.23 1.12
C ARG A 102 5.23 19.87 1.12
N TRP A 103 5.90 19.98 -0.03
CA TRP A 103 7.34 19.77 -0.12
C TRP A 103 8.15 20.82 0.65
N GLN A 104 7.77 22.10 0.59
CA GLN A 104 8.39 23.16 1.39
C GLN A 104 8.27 22.88 2.90
N GLU A 105 7.13 22.35 3.35
CA GLU A 105 6.94 21.96 4.74
C GLU A 105 7.85 20.79 5.14
N ILE A 106 8.01 19.78 4.28
CA ILE A 106 8.98 18.69 4.48
C ILE A 106 10.41 19.26 4.66
N LEU A 107 10.80 20.23 3.84
CA LEU A 107 12.10 20.89 3.96
C LEU A 107 12.23 21.69 5.26
N ARG A 108 11.13 22.28 5.76
CA ARG A 108 11.11 22.98 7.06
C ARG A 108 11.44 22.03 8.20
N HIS A 109 10.86 20.83 8.21
CA HIS A 109 11.18 19.79 9.19
C HIS A 109 12.65 19.34 9.11
N MET A 110 13.22 19.27 7.90
CA MET A 110 14.64 18.97 7.70
C MET A 110 15.57 20.05 8.26
N ASN A 111 15.14 21.29 8.41
CA ASN A 111 15.95 22.35 9.02
C ASN A 111 15.95 22.32 10.55
N SER A 112 15.22 21.40 11.18
CA SER A 112 15.23 21.22 12.63
C SER A 112 16.55 20.63 13.13
N VAL A 113 16.82 20.78 14.43
CA VAL A 113 17.91 20.11 15.15
C VAL A 113 17.48 18.78 15.77
N LYS A 114 16.19 18.44 15.70
CA LYS A 114 15.60 17.25 16.33
C LYS A 114 15.51 16.10 15.34
N ASP A 115 15.93 14.90 15.76
CA ASP A 115 15.86 13.68 14.96
C ASP A 115 14.41 13.29 14.60
N SER A 116 13.46 13.54 15.50
CA SER A 116 12.03 13.29 15.31
C SER A 116 11.44 14.06 14.13
N GLU A 117 11.90 15.29 13.90
CA GLU A 117 11.45 16.14 12.80
C GLU A 117 11.98 15.61 11.47
N TRP A 118 13.23 15.13 11.43
CA TRP A 118 13.80 14.50 10.24
C TRP A 118 13.09 13.19 9.88
N LYS A 119 12.76 12.37 10.89
CA LYS A 119 11.97 11.16 10.71
C LYS A 119 10.59 11.48 10.13
N PHE A 120 9.92 12.50 10.68
CA PHE A 120 8.65 12.98 10.16
C PHE A 120 8.75 13.44 8.70
N ALA A 121 9.78 14.22 8.36
CA ALA A 121 10.04 14.67 6.99
C ALA A 121 10.16 13.50 6.00
N ILE A 122 10.86 12.42 6.38
CA ILE A 122 11.04 11.22 5.54
C ILE A 122 9.71 10.49 5.32
N ILE A 123 8.91 10.32 6.38
CA ILE A 123 7.58 9.68 6.28
C ILE A 123 6.69 10.50 5.35
N GLU A 124 6.68 11.82 5.50
CA GLU A 124 5.87 12.69 4.65
C GLU A 124 6.34 12.75 3.20
N ALA A 125 7.66 12.68 2.94
CA ALA A 125 8.20 12.59 1.59
C ALA A 125 7.80 11.29 0.89
N ASP A 126 7.85 10.17 1.59
CA ASP A 126 7.39 8.86 1.10
C ASP A 126 5.90 8.89 0.76
N ASN A 127 5.07 9.40 1.67
CA ASN A 127 3.63 9.56 1.46
C ASN A 127 3.32 10.51 0.28
N LEU A 128 4.09 11.58 0.11
CA LEU A 128 3.91 12.52 -1.00
C LEU A 128 4.24 11.87 -2.35
N LEU A 129 5.35 11.14 -2.44
CA LEU A 129 5.73 10.43 -3.67
C LEU A 129 4.69 9.36 -4.03
N ASP A 130 4.19 8.61 -3.04
CA ASP A 130 3.13 7.63 -3.24
C ASP A 130 1.88 8.24 -3.88
N GLN A 131 1.45 9.40 -3.38
CA GLN A 131 0.31 10.13 -3.94
C GLN A 131 0.57 10.64 -5.35
N VAL A 132 1.77 11.11 -5.64
CA VAL A 132 2.16 11.58 -6.98
C VAL A 132 2.15 10.40 -7.97
N LEU A 133 2.74 9.27 -7.61
CA LEU A 133 2.74 8.07 -8.46
C LEU A 133 1.33 7.50 -8.67
N THR A 134 0.50 7.50 -7.62
CA THR A 134 -0.92 7.13 -7.73
C THR A 134 -1.64 8.01 -8.75
N LYS A 135 -1.46 9.34 -8.69
CA LYS A 135 -2.09 10.25 -9.66
C LYS A 135 -1.52 10.13 -11.07
N ALA A 136 -0.26 9.72 -11.20
CA ALA A 136 0.35 9.42 -12.49
C ALA A 136 -0.08 8.07 -13.09
N GLY A 137 -0.86 7.26 -12.35
CA GLY A 137 -1.44 6.00 -12.84
C GLY A 137 -0.57 4.78 -12.61
N PHE A 138 0.46 4.85 -11.75
CA PHE A 138 1.29 3.69 -11.42
C PHE A 138 0.54 2.73 -10.49
N PRO A 139 0.45 1.42 -10.85
CA PRO A 139 -0.31 0.44 -10.08
C PRO A 139 0.43 0.00 -8.81
N GLY A 140 -0.32 -0.22 -7.73
CA GLY A 140 0.16 -0.72 -6.44
C GLY A 140 -0.54 -0.04 -5.26
N GLU A 141 -0.77 -0.76 -4.18
CA GLU A 141 -1.45 -0.24 -2.99
C GLU A 141 -0.53 0.63 -2.12
N SER A 142 0.77 0.34 -2.14
CA SER A 142 1.81 1.04 -1.38
C SER A 142 2.88 1.65 -2.29
N LEU A 143 3.72 2.55 -1.77
CA LEU A 143 4.87 3.06 -2.52
C LEU A 143 5.79 1.91 -2.92
N GLY A 144 6.07 0.98 -2.00
CA GLY A 144 6.92 -0.17 -2.25
C GLY A 144 6.43 -1.01 -3.42
N GLU A 145 5.14 -1.34 -3.49
CA GLU A 145 4.56 -2.07 -4.63
C GLU A 145 4.67 -1.28 -5.94
N LYS A 146 4.40 0.03 -5.91
CA LYS A 146 4.57 0.88 -7.10
C LYS A 146 6.02 0.87 -7.58
N LEU A 147 6.99 0.96 -6.67
CA LEU A 147 8.42 0.87 -7.00
C LEU A 147 8.82 -0.51 -7.55
N MET A 148 8.14 -1.60 -7.18
CA MET A 148 8.39 -2.93 -7.76
C MET A 148 7.88 -3.04 -9.19
N ASN A 149 6.77 -2.36 -9.48
CA ASN A 149 6.13 -2.38 -10.79
C ASN A 149 6.79 -1.43 -11.80
N LEU A 150 7.59 -0.47 -11.32
CA LEU A 150 8.37 0.43 -12.18
C LEU A 150 9.44 -0.33 -12.96
N LYS A 151 9.51 -0.05 -14.27
CA LYS A 151 10.55 -0.58 -15.15
C LYS A 151 11.84 0.24 -15.01
N ALA A 152 12.97 -0.41 -15.28
CA ALA A 152 14.25 0.28 -15.38
C ALA A 152 14.17 1.40 -16.43
N GLY A 153 14.52 2.62 -16.03
CA GLY A 153 14.49 3.81 -16.87
C GLY A 153 13.22 4.68 -16.77
N GLU A 154 12.17 4.23 -16.07
CA GLU A 154 10.99 5.08 -15.81
C GLU A 154 11.26 6.18 -14.76
N LEU A 155 12.21 5.92 -13.85
CA LEU A 155 12.80 6.91 -12.96
C LEU A 155 14.33 6.76 -12.99
N GLN A 156 15.05 7.87 -13.06
CA GLN A 156 16.50 7.88 -13.19
C GLN A 156 17.22 7.23 -11.99
N ASN A 157 16.64 7.32 -10.78
CA ASN A 157 17.27 6.83 -9.55
C ASN A 157 16.35 5.88 -8.75
N LEU A 158 15.89 4.81 -9.40
CA LEU A 158 14.99 3.83 -8.76
C LEU A 158 15.64 3.14 -7.53
N GLN A 159 16.93 2.81 -7.60
CA GLN A 159 17.64 2.19 -6.47
C GLN A 159 17.71 3.13 -5.26
N GLY A 160 18.04 4.41 -5.46
CA GLY A 160 18.07 5.38 -4.37
C GLY A 160 16.70 5.64 -3.74
N LEU A 161 15.61 5.50 -4.51
CA LEU A 161 14.25 5.53 -3.98
C LEU A 161 13.93 4.30 -3.14
N TRP A 162 14.37 3.11 -3.56
CA TRP A 162 14.23 1.89 -2.77
C TRP A 162 14.93 2.00 -1.42
N ASP A 163 16.15 2.54 -1.38
CA ASP A 163 16.89 2.71 -0.14
C ASP A 163 16.27 3.80 0.76
N ALA A 164 15.68 4.84 0.15
CA ALA A 164 14.91 5.85 0.88
C ALA A 164 13.63 5.25 1.51
N HIS A 165 12.87 4.46 0.74
CA HIS A 165 11.69 3.77 1.23
C HIS A 165 12.02 2.77 2.36
N LYS A 166 13.13 2.02 2.25
CA LYS A 166 13.62 1.16 3.34
C LYS A 166 13.95 1.95 4.60
N THR A 167 14.60 3.11 4.46
CA THR A 167 14.88 4.00 5.60
C THR A 167 13.58 4.43 6.29
N ARG A 168 12.54 4.78 5.52
CA ARG A 168 11.21 5.08 6.06
C ARG A 168 10.59 3.88 6.78
N ASN A 169 10.72 2.67 6.25
CA ASN A 169 10.20 1.45 6.89
C ASN A 169 10.90 1.15 8.21
N ILE A 170 12.21 1.36 8.30
CA ILE A 170 12.97 1.26 9.55
C ILE A 170 12.41 2.26 10.58
N ILE A 171 12.26 3.54 10.18
CA ILE A 171 11.71 4.59 11.06
C ILE A 171 10.31 4.23 11.58
N ALA A 172 9.46 3.61 10.76
CA ALA A 172 8.10 3.26 11.15
C ALA A 172 8.02 2.05 12.11
N HIS A 173 8.96 1.10 12.02
CA HIS A 173 8.94 -0.12 12.83
C HIS A 173 9.86 -0.05 14.06
N GLU A 174 10.94 0.72 14.00
CA GLU A 174 11.94 0.83 15.06
C GLU A 174 11.78 2.13 15.85
N THR A 175 11.14 2.05 17.03
CA THR A 175 10.87 3.21 17.89
C THR A 175 12.14 3.90 18.41
N ASN A 176 13.22 3.15 18.60
CA ASN A 176 14.51 3.64 19.13
C ASN A 176 15.54 3.93 18.03
N TYR A 177 15.15 3.94 16.76
CA TYR A 177 16.07 4.18 15.67
C TYR A 177 16.65 5.60 15.74
N SER A 178 17.98 5.74 15.82
CA SER A 178 18.63 7.06 15.80
C SER A 178 19.02 7.43 14.37
N LEU A 179 18.35 8.43 13.80
CA LEU A 179 18.59 8.90 12.44
C LEU A 179 19.61 10.03 12.44
N ARG A 180 20.72 9.85 11.72
CA ARG A 180 21.72 10.90 11.54
C ARG A 180 21.26 11.90 10.49
N TYR A 181 21.55 13.19 10.70
CA TYR A 181 21.18 14.25 9.77
C TYR A 181 21.65 14.01 8.33
N ALA A 182 22.90 13.57 8.14
CA ALA A 182 23.45 13.28 6.82
C ALA A 182 22.65 12.18 6.08
N GLN A 183 22.26 11.13 6.80
CA GLN A 183 21.42 10.06 6.25
C GLN A 183 20.03 10.60 5.91
N ALA A 184 19.42 11.38 6.81
CA ALA A 184 18.12 11.97 6.56
C ALA A 184 18.11 12.86 5.30
N ARG A 185 19.14 13.69 5.15
CA ARG A 185 19.31 14.53 3.97
C ARG A 185 19.44 13.71 2.68
N GLN A 186 20.26 12.66 2.68
CA GLN A 186 20.40 11.78 1.53
C GLN A 186 19.07 11.12 1.16
N THR A 187 18.30 10.65 2.16
CA THR A 187 16.97 10.06 1.95
C THR A 187 16.00 11.05 1.31
N ILE A 188 15.96 12.30 1.81
CA ILE A 188 15.11 13.36 1.25
C ILE A 188 15.53 13.73 -0.18
N GLU A 189 16.84 13.79 -0.46
CA GLU A 189 17.35 14.07 -1.80
C GLU A 189 16.90 13.02 -2.83
N SER A 190 16.80 11.75 -2.45
CA SER A 190 16.25 10.69 -3.32
C SER A 190 14.79 10.96 -3.68
N PHE A 191 13.94 11.27 -2.70
CA PHE A 191 12.54 11.62 -2.95
C PHE A 191 12.41 12.90 -3.79
N GLN A 192 13.25 13.91 -3.51
CA GLN A 192 13.24 15.17 -4.23
C GLN A 192 13.52 14.99 -5.72
N LYS A 193 14.53 14.17 -6.06
CA LYS A 193 14.89 13.89 -7.46
C LYS A 193 13.71 13.29 -8.23
N ALA A 194 13.05 12.30 -7.63
CA ALA A 194 11.88 11.66 -8.26
C ALA A 194 10.69 12.62 -8.40
N LEU A 195 10.39 13.42 -7.37
CA LEU A 195 9.31 14.40 -7.44
C LEU A 195 9.57 15.47 -8.52
N LYS A 196 10.81 15.91 -8.69
CA LYS A 196 11.22 16.82 -9.78
C LYS A 196 11.12 16.15 -11.15
N GLU A 197 11.56 14.91 -11.27
CA GLU A 197 11.46 14.12 -12.51
C GLU A 197 10.00 13.96 -12.95
N LEU A 198 9.10 13.74 -12.00
CA LEU A 198 7.65 13.67 -12.19
C LEU A 198 6.98 15.04 -12.35
N ARG A 199 7.75 16.15 -12.32
CA ARG A 199 7.28 17.55 -12.38
C ARG A 199 6.21 17.88 -11.34
N ALA A 200 6.27 17.22 -10.18
CA ALA A 200 5.37 17.47 -9.07
C ALA A 200 5.80 18.69 -8.22
N ILE A 201 7.11 18.99 -8.22
CA ILE A 201 7.76 20.10 -7.51
C ILE A 201 8.81 20.80 -8.38
#